data_AF-A0AB73HGV3-F1
#
_entry.id   AF-A0AB73HGV3-F1
#
_cell.length_a   1.000
_cell.length_b   1.000
_cell.length_c   1.000
_cell.angle_alpha   90.00
_cell.angle_beta   90.00
_cell.angle_gamma   90.00
#
_symmetry.space_group_name_H-M   'P 1'
#
loop_
_entity.id
_entity.type
_entity.pdbx_description
1 polymer ?
#
loop_
_entity_poly.entity_id
_entity_poly.type
_entity_poly.pdbx_seq_one_letter_code
_entity_poly.pdbx_strand_id
1 'polypeptide(L)'
;MHHFIGIILNAKYRVEKDHQDIGVLIPLDDEELKPLMTKALRRYFNALRSNEKHIKNVENYLYGTMQNLFGIWWNKQAAREYAAKHPEEQNTDNERA
;
A
#
# COMPACT_ATOMS: atom_id res chain seq x y z
N MET A 1 9.34 11.46 16.75
CA MET A 1 9.60 10.42 15.73
C MET A 1 8.91 9.09 16.05
N HIS A 2 8.94 8.60 17.30
CA HIS A 2 8.27 7.35 17.69
C HIS A 2 6.77 7.29 17.35
N HIS A 3 6.04 8.39 17.56
CA HIS A 3 4.61 8.47 17.23
C HIS A 3 4.30 8.25 15.74
N PHE A 4 5.12 8.83 14.86
CA PHE A 4 4.97 8.73 13.41
C PHE A 4 5.17 7.29 12.91
N ILE A 5 6.21 6.63 13.42
CA ILE A 5 6.48 5.22 13.12
C ILE A 5 5.32 4.34 13.64
N GLY A 6 4.81 4.62 14.83
CA GLY A 6 3.66 3.92 15.40
C GLY A 6 2.42 3.97 14.48
N ILE A 7 2.12 5.12 13.88
CA ILE A 7 1.00 5.24 12.93
C ILE A 7 1.20 4.33 11.70
N ILE A 8 2.41 4.30 11.13
CA ILE A 8 2.74 3.46 9.97
C ILE A 8 2.59 1.98 10.35
N LEU A 9 3.13 1.57 11.49
CA LEU A 9 3.06 0.19 11.96
C LEU A 9 1.62 -0.23 12.28
N ASN A 10 0.81 0.68 12.83
CA ASN A 10 -0.61 0.41 13.06
C ASN A 10 -1.39 0.24 11.75
N ALA A 11 -1.08 1.06 10.73
CA ALA A 11 -1.70 0.91 9.41
C ALA A 11 -1.32 -0.44 8.75
N LYS A 12 -0.05 -0.86 8.86
CA LYS A 12 0.40 -2.20 8.44
C LYS A 12 -0.40 -3.28 9.14
N TYR A 13 -0.40 -3.25 10.47
CA TYR A 13 -1.06 -4.25 11.30
C TYR A 13 -2.56 -4.36 10.97
N ARG A 14 -3.22 -3.22 10.70
CA ARG A 14 -4.62 -3.22 10.30
C ARG A 14 -4.86 -3.98 9.00
N VAL A 15 -4.04 -3.72 7.97
CA VAL A 15 -4.19 -4.38 6.66
C VAL A 15 -3.96 -5.89 6.77
N GLU A 16 -2.93 -6.31 7.51
CA GLU A 16 -2.66 -7.74 7.75
C GLU A 16 -3.80 -8.41 8.53
N LYS A 17 -4.30 -7.74 9.57
CA LYS A 17 -5.40 -8.28 10.40
C LYS A 17 -6.71 -8.38 9.62
N ASP A 18 -7.07 -7.35 8.86
CA ASP A 18 -8.34 -7.30 8.13
C ASP A 18 -8.41 -8.34 6.99
N HIS A 19 -7.26 -8.85 6.54
CA HIS A 19 -7.15 -9.81 5.43
C HIS A 19 -6.34 -11.05 5.83
N GLN A 20 -6.40 -11.42 7.11
CA GLN A 20 -5.66 -12.57 7.64
C GLN A 20 -6.11 -13.89 7.00
N ASP A 21 -7.38 -13.97 6.60
CA ASP A 21 -8.02 -15.11 5.94
C ASP A 21 -7.37 -15.47 4.60
N ILE A 22 -6.88 -14.47 3.86
CA ILE A 22 -6.17 -14.65 2.58
C ILE A 22 -4.64 -14.61 2.73
N GLY A 23 -4.12 -14.59 3.96
CA GLY A 23 -2.69 -14.70 4.25
C GLY A 23 -1.87 -13.45 3.96
N VAL A 24 -2.45 -12.25 4.09
CA VAL A 24 -1.71 -10.99 3.85
C VAL A 24 -0.52 -10.83 4.79
N LEU A 25 0.66 -10.62 4.20
CA LEU A 25 1.89 -10.33 4.92
C LEU A 25 2.62 -9.14 4.26
N ILE A 26 2.99 -8.14 5.06
CA ILE A 26 3.66 -6.93 4.55
C ILE A 26 5.11 -6.87 5.06
N PRO A 27 6.10 -7.32 4.28
CA PRO A 27 7.52 -7.15 4.58
C PRO A 27 7.97 -5.69 4.36
N LEU A 28 8.16 -4.92 5.42
CA LEU A 28 8.60 -3.52 5.32
C LEU A 28 10.03 -3.36 4.77
N ASP A 29 10.80 -4.43 4.75
CA ASP A 29 12.15 -4.50 4.20
C ASP A 29 12.19 -4.85 2.71
N ASP A 30 11.04 -5.14 2.09
CA ASP A 30 10.92 -5.45 0.66
C ASP A 30 11.44 -4.31 -0.25
N GLU A 31 12.19 -4.70 -1.28
CA GLU A 31 12.87 -3.77 -2.18
C GLU A 31 11.91 -2.97 -3.07
N GLU A 32 10.73 -3.52 -3.40
CA GLU A 32 9.71 -2.81 -4.16
C GLU A 32 8.84 -1.92 -3.26
N LEU A 33 8.63 -2.30 -1.99
CA LEU A 33 7.80 -1.54 -1.05
C LEU A 33 8.49 -0.28 -0.53
N LYS A 34 9.79 -0.35 -0.19
CA LYS A 34 10.58 0.81 0.30
C LYS A 34 10.46 2.08 -0.56
N PRO A 35 10.65 2.04 -1.89
CA PRO A 35 10.51 3.24 -2.72
C PRO A 35 9.06 3.76 -2.74
N LEU A 36 8.06 2.88 -2.67
CA LEU A 36 6.65 3.28 -2.61
C LEU A 36 6.32 3.98 -1.28
N MET A 37 6.83 3.47 -0.15
CA MET A 37 6.72 4.13 1.15
C MET A 37 7.34 5.52 1.12
N THR A 38 8.55 5.64 0.54
CA THR A 38 9.22 6.93 0.39
C THR A 38 8.38 7.92 -0.44
N LYS A 39 7.79 7.45 -1.54
CA LYS A 39 6.89 8.27 -2.38
C LYS A 39 5.62 8.67 -1.63
N ALA A 40 5.02 7.76 -0.87
CA ALA A 40 3.84 8.04 -0.06
C ALA A 40 4.13 9.07 1.04
N LEU A 41 5.25 8.94 1.74
CA LEU A 41 5.73 9.90 2.73
C LEU A 41 5.98 11.28 2.11
N ARG A 42 6.63 11.34 0.94
CA ARG A 42 6.84 12.59 0.23
C ARG A 42 5.50 13.27 -0.11
N ARG A 43 4.52 12.52 -0.61
CA ARG A 43 3.17 13.04 -0.87
C ARG A 43 2.49 13.56 0.39
N TYR A 44 2.58 12.80 1.48
CA TYR A 44 2.07 13.19 2.79
C TYR A 44 2.64 14.53 3.24
N PHE A 45 3.97 14.68 3.26
CA PHE A 45 4.62 15.92 3.67
C PHE A 45 4.33 17.09 2.72
N ASN A 46 4.18 16.83 1.42
CA ASN A 46 3.81 17.88 0.47
C ASN A 46 2.39 18.39 0.73
N ALA A 47 1.45 17.50 1.06
CA ALA A 47 0.08 17.89 1.38
C ALA A 47 0.02 18.76 2.66
N LEU A 48 0.87 18.47 3.66
CA LEU A 48 0.97 19.30 4.87
C LEU A 48 1.54 20.70 4.62
N ARG A 49 2.37 20.87 3.59
CA ARG A 49 2.97 22.16 3.22
C ARG A 49 2.12 22.96 2.24
N SER A 50 1.13 22.33 1.61
CA SER A 50 0.28 22.99 0.63
C SER A 50 -0.75 23.87 1.32
N ASN A 51 -0.84 25.13 0.88
CA ASN A 51 -1.89 26.06 1.32
C ASN A 51 -3.26 25.76 0.70
N GLU A 52 -3.34 24.83 -0.25
CA GLU A 52 -4.58 24.50 -0.97
C GLU A 52 -5.50 23.57 -0.17
N LYS A 53 -4.95 22.68 0.66
CA LYS A 53 -5.71 21.68 1.42
C LYS A 53 -5.31 21.70 2.89
N HIS A 54 -6.16 22.30 3.72
CA HIS A 54 -5.97 22.28 5.16
C HIS A 54 -6.32 20.90 5.74
N ILE A 55 -5.30 20.07 5.99
CA ILE A 55 -5.45 18.77 6.63
C ILE A 55 -5.72 18.98 8.13
N LYS A 56 -6.97 18.74 8.54
CA LYS A 56 -7.40 18.92 9.94
C LYS A 56 -6.79 17.90 10.91
N ASN A 57 -6.62 16.65 10.46
CA ASN A 57 -6.02 15.58 11.26
C ASN A 57 -4.90 14.92 10.46
N VAL A 58 -3.67 15.33 10.77
CA VAL A 58 -2.46 14.87 10.08
C VAL A 58 -2.18 13.40 10.33
N GLU A 59 -2.53 12.88 11.50
CA GLU A 59 -2.28 11.49 11.89
C GLU A 59 -3.19 10.53 11.14
N ASN A 60 -4.49 10.84 11.07
CA ASN A 60 -5.44 10.06 10.29
C ASN A 60 -5.11 10.11 8.79
N TYR A 61 -4.61 11.25 8.32
CA TYR A 61 -4.17 11.38 6.93
C TYR A 61 -2.95 10.50 6.63
N LEU A 62 -1.96 10.46 7.53
CA LEU A 62 -0.83 9.54 7.42
C LEU A 62 -1.28 8.08 7.47
N TYR A 63 -2.12 7.74 8.45
CA TYR A 63 -2.65 6.40 8.66
C TYR A 63 -3.34 5.89 7.39
N GLY A 64 -4.29 6.65 6.85
CA GLY A 64 -5.00 6.28 5.62
C GLY A 64 -4.08 6.22 4.39
N THR A 65 -3.08 7.10 4.32
CA THR A 65 -2.07 7.07 3.24
C THR A 65 -1.29 5.75 3.26
N MET A 66 -0.87 5.30 4.44
CA MET A 66 -0.11 4.06 4.61
C MET A 66 -0.99 2.82 4.42
N GLN A 67 -2.21 2.83 4.96
CA GLN A 67 -3.17 1.74 4.78
C GLN A 67 -3.46 1.50 3.29
N ASN A 68 -3.71 2.57 2.52
CA ASN A 68 -3.90 2.45 1.07
C ASN A 68 -2.66 1.95 0.34
N LEU A 69 -1.48 2.45 0.70
CA LEU A 69 -0.23 1.98 0.11
C LEU A 69 -0.07 0.47 0.28
N PHE A 70 -0.23 -0.02 1.51
CA PHE A 70 -0.05 -1.42 1.83
C PHE A 70 -1.07 -2.31 1.13
N GLY A 71 -2.34 -1.92 1.09
CA GLY A 71 -3.38 -2.64 0.34
C GLY A 71 -3.07 -2.71 -1.16
N ILE A 72 -2.66 -1.60 -1.78
CA ILE A 72 -2.31 -1.56 -3.20
C ILE A 72 -1.09 -2.45 -3.50
N TRP A 73 -0.06 -2.38 -2.66
CA TRP A 73 1.14 -3.19 -2.85
C TRP A 73 0.83 -4.68 -2.74
N TRP A 74 0.06 -5.09 -1.72
CA TRP A 74 -0.33 -6.49 -1.57
C TRP A 74 -1.17 -6.99 -2.75
N ASN A 75 -2.17 -6.21 -3.18
CA ASN A 75 -2.99 -6.56 -4.34
C ASN A 75 -2.16 -6.78 -5.60
N LYS A 76 -1.07 -6.01 -5.77
CA LYS A 76 -0.12 -6.20 -6.87
C LYS A 76 0.62 -7.54 -6.77
N GLN A 77 1.04 -7.96 -5.56
CA GLN A 77 1.67 -9.26 -5.37
C GLN A 77 0.68 -10.40 -5.61
N ALA A 78 -0.52 -10.32 -5.04
CA ALA A 78 -1.58 -11.30 -5.25
C ALA A 78 -1.94 -11.45 -6.75
N ALA A 79 -2.03 -10.35 -7.49
CA ALA A 79 -2.28 -10.38 -8.93
C ALA A 79 -1.14 -11.06 -9.72
N ARG A 80 0.12 -10.85 -9.33
CA ARG A 80 1.28 -11.54 -9.94
C ARG A 80 1.25 -13.03 -9.66
N GLU A 81 0.96 -13.42 -8.42
CA GLU A 81 0.86 -14.83 -8.04
C GLU A 81 -0.28 -15.53 -8.76
N TYR A 82 -1.43 -14.87 -8.89
CA TYR A 82 -2.56 -15.37 -9.68
C TYR A 82 -2.16 -15.56 -11.14
N ALA A 83 -1.59 -14.54 -11.77
CA ALA A 83 -1.15 -14.59 -13.17
C ALA A 83 -0.10 -15.70 -13.42
N ALA A 84 0.79 -15.96 -12.46
CA ALA A 84 1.79 -17.02 -12.55
C ALA A 84 1.19 -18.43 -12.43
N LYS A 85 0.07 -18.58 -11.69
CA LYS A 85 -0.65 -19.86 -11.54
C LYS A 85 -1.63 -20.13 -12.70
N HIS A 86 -2.06 -19.07 -13.38
CA HIS A 86 -3.01 -19.11 -14.51
C HIS A 86 -2.41 -18.52 -15.80
N PRO A 87 -1.32 -19.09 -16.34
CA PRO A 87 -0.67 -18.56 -17.54
C PRO A 87 -1.58 -18.62 -18.79
N GLU A 88 -2.53 -19.57 -18.85
CA GLU A 88 -3.49 -19.72 -19.94
C GLU A 88 -4.51 -18.57 -20.05
N GLU A 89 -4.89 -17.94 -18.94
CA GLU A 89 -5.82 -16.80 -18.91
C GLU A 89 -5.19 -15.51 -19.45
N GLN A 90 -3.86 -15.45 -19.57
CA GLN A 90 -3.16 -14.32 -20.18
C GLN A 90 -3.25 -14.33 -21.72
N ASN A 91 -3.46 -15.49 -22.34
CA ASN A 91 -3.46 -15.65 -23.79
C ASN A 91 -4.83 -15.35 -24.44
N THR A 92 -5.93 -15.44 -23.68
CA THR A 92 -7.29 -15.26 -24.22
C THR A 92 -7.65 -13.80 -24.53
N ASP A 93 -6.90 -12.83 -23.98
CA ASP A 93 -7.06 -11.41 -24.34
C ASP A 93 -6.42 -11.07 -25.69
N ASN A 94 -5.46 -11.88 -26.16
CA ASN A 94 -4.83 -11.70 -27.49
C ASN A 94 -5.63 -12.29 -28.65
N GLU A 95 -6.65 -13.12 -28.40
CA GLU A 95 -7.49 -13.72 -29.45
C GLU A 95 -8.79 -12.95 -29.74
N ARG A 96 -9.03 -11.82 -29.05
CA ARG A 96 -10.22 -10.97 -29.22
C ARG A 96 -9.94 -9.63 -29.93
N ALA A 97 -8.74 -9.45 -30.51
CA ALA A 97 -8.37 -8.29 -31.32
C ALA A 97 -8.61 -8.52 -32.81
#